data_AF-A0A7M7M3V4-F1
#
_entry.id   AF-A0A7M7M3V4-F1
#
_cell.length_a   1.000
_cell.length_b   1.000
_cell.length_c   1.000
_cell.angle_alpha   90.00
_cell.angle_beta   90.00
_cell.angle_gamma   90.00
#
_symmetry.space_group_name_H-M   'P 1'
#
loop_
_entity.id
_entity.type
_entity.pdbx_description
1 polymer ?
#
loop_
_entity_poly.entity_id
_entity_poly.type
_entity_poly.pdbx_seq_one_letter_code
_entity_poly.pdbx_strand_id
1 'polypeptide(L)'
;MTQGALEFGMTEDKVNGMKNEVTIDDLRVKDIHGRLDNHEMAVIGTYVDKRVIPGFLYRVRVIDSPSYLFNGQGLLLESIGRGYGKRITFESESRNEPYNYFYSDTVPEGYAFAPVAIRVHDQLDILPISGTSHGDKSCGRLQVINLTRPQREISTRLNDNGRSLWKSLEVYFTAKVLSATDLLLSCKVRSWTSIDCIGVCHVVKKRGAKRAEIDHVDLKVGSCLAGFKLVPPSQGASPLPVS
;
A
#
# COMPACT_ATOMS: atom_id res chain seq x y z
N MET A 1 -0.38 -63.49 40.06
CA MET A 1 0.16 -62.12 40.11
C MET A 1 1.66 -62.20 39.87
N THR A 2 2.06 -62.49 38.63
CA THR A 2 2.62 -61.58 37.60
C THR A 2 4.00 -61.00 37.91
N GLN A 3 4.94 -61.39 37.04
CA GLN A 3 6.35 -61.02 36.92
C GLN A 3 6.58 -59.51 36.77
N GLY A 4 7.72 -59.02 37.27
CA GLY A 4 8.29 -57.72 36.90
C GLY A 4 9.77 -57.91 36.54
N ALA A 5 10.06 -57.93 35.25
CA ALA A 5 11.39 -57.98 34.68
C ALA A 5 12.00 -56.57 34.53
N LEU A 6 13.33 -56.53 34.56
CA LEU A 6 14.20 -55.39 34.26
C LEU A 6 13.96 -54.83 32.86
N GLU A 7 13.92 -53.49 32.72
CA GLU A 7 14.31 -52.83 31.47
C GLU A 7 15.16 -51.58 31.75
N PHE A 8 16.19 -51.46 30.92
CA PHE A 8 17.29 -50.52 30.94
C PHE A 8 16.84 -49.11 30.51
N GLY A 9 17.24 -48.09 31.26
CA GLY A 9 17.15 -46.70 30.83
C GLY A 9 18.17 -46.40 29.73
N MET A 10 17.73 -46.44 28.47
CA MET A 10 18.45 -45.82 27.36
C MET A 10 18.28 -44.31 27.43
N THR A 11 19.40 -43.62 27.65
CA THR A 11 19.54 -42.19 27.37
C THR A 11 19.95 -42.07 25.90
N GLU A 12 19.11 -41.43 25.09
CA GLU A 12 19.48 -41.01 23.74
C GLU A 12 19.29 -39.50 23.58
N ASP A 13 20.39 -38.89 23.15
CA ASP A 13 20.59 -37.50 22.83
C ASP A 13 19.55 -36.95 21.86
N LYS A 14 18.99 -35.78 22.19
CA LYS A 14 18.48 -34.85 21.17
C LYS A 14 19.30 -33.59 21.19
N VAL A 15 20.23 -33.56 20.24
CA VAL A 15 20.91 -32.40 19.66
C VAL A 15 19.94 -31.23 19.57
N ASN A 16 20.10 -30.26 20.48
CA ASN A 16 19.40 -29.00 20.38
C ASN A 16 20.10 -28.18 19.31
N GLY A 17 19.66 -28.33 18.06
CA GLY A 17 20.03 -27.46 16.96
C GLY A 17 19.55 -26.05 17.29
N MET A 18 20.45 -25.23 17.84
CA MET A 18 20.28 -23.79 17.98
C MET A 18 19.92 -23.23 16.60
N LYS A 19 18.62 -22.97 16.40
CA LYS A 19 18.19 -21.99 15.39
C LYS A 19 18.73 -20.67 15.90
N ASN A 20 19.84 -20.23 15.33
CA ASN A 20 20.27 -18.84 15.40
C ASN A 20 19.24 -18.01 14.63
N GLU A 21 18.06 -17.79 15.22
CA GLU A 21 17.25 -16.63 14.90
C GLU A 21 17.97 -15.46 15.57
N VAL A 22 18.80 -14.76 14.81
CA VAL A 22 19.26 -13.43 15.21
C VAL A 22 18.03 -12.54 15.15
N THR A 23 17.29 -12.50 16.26
CA THR A 23 16.31 -11.46 16.52
C THR A 23 17.11 -10.17 16.47
N ILE A 24 16.83 -9.29 15.50
CA ILE A 24 17.29 -7.92 15.63
C ILE A 24 16.79 -7.46 16.99
N ASP A 25 17.73 -7.03 17.82
CA ASP A 25 17.50 -6.55 19.17
C ASP A 25 16.27 -5.63 19.16
N ASP A 26 15.19 -6.03 19.86
CA ASP A 26 13.91 -5.31 19.89
C ASP A 26 14.12 -3.82 20.24
N LEU A 27 15.23 -3.50 20.91
CA LEU A 27 15.69 -2.15 21.20
C LEU A 27 15.95 -1.31 19.93
N ARG A 28 16.58 -1.87 18.90
CA ARG A 28 16.82 -1.18 17.61
C ARG A 28 15.53 -0.89 16.86
N VAL A 29 14.58 -1.82 16.88
CA VAL A 29 13.27 -1.63 16.22
C VAL A 29 12.48 -0.52 16.94
N LYS A 30 12.49 -0.49 18.28
CA LYS A 30 11.84 0.56 19.07
C LYS A 30 12.43 1.95 18.82
N ASP A 31 13.75 2.05 18.75
CA ASP A 31 14.45 3.32 18.45
C ASP A 31 14.06 3.87 17.08
N ILE A 32 14.01 2.99 16.07
CA ILE A 32 13.64 3.36 14.70
C ILE A 32 12.22 3.91 14.61
N HIS A 33 11.26 3.35 15.35
CA HIS A 33 9.88 3.85 15.34
C HIS A 33 9.77 5.32 15.81
N GLY A 34 10.70 5.82 16.64
CA GLY A 34 10.74 7.23 17.04
C GLY A 34 11.23 8.18 15.93
N ARG A 35 11.80 7.64 14.85
CA ARG A 35 12.41 8.38 13.73
C ARG A 35 11.60 8.30 12.44
N LEU A 36 10.46 7.59 12.46
CA LEU A 36 9.52 7.47 11.35
C LEU A 36 8.43 8.52 11.44
N ASP A 37 7.97 9.01 10.29
CA ASP A 37 6.71 9.71 10.25
C ASP A 37 5.53 8.74 10.49
N ASN A 38 4.40 9.26 10.99
CA ASN A 38 3.20 8.48 11.34
C ASN A 38 2.59 7.64 10.19
N HIS A 39 3.02 7.88 8.95
CA HIS A 39 2.57 7.19 7.75
C HIS A 39 3.58 6.16 7.22
N GLU A 40 4.80 6.15 7.78
CA GLU A 40 5.91 5.31 7.35
C GLU A 40 5.94 3.96 8.10
N MET A 41 6.64 3.00 7.49
CA MET A 41 6.85 1.63 7.99
C MET A 41 8.35 1.30 7.92
N ALA A 42 8.91 0.72 8.98
CA ALA A 42 10.34 0.40 9.03
C ALA A 42 10.70 -0.88 8.28
N VAL A 43 11.85 -0.83 7.61
CA VAL A 43 12.57 -1.98 7.06
C VAL A 43 14.06 -1.83 7.37
N ILE A 44 14.61 -2.76 8.16
CA ILE A 44 16.02 -2.74 8.57
C ILE A 44 16.52 -4.15 8.88
N GLY A 45 17.65 -4.54 8.28
CA GLY A 45 18.24 -5.86 8.45
C GLY A 45 17.20 -6.98 8.27
N THR A 46 17.02 -7.84 9.26
CA THR A 46 16.02 -8.91 9.22
C THR A 46 14.57 -8.44 9.41
N TYR A 47 14.36 -7.24 9.98
CA TYR A 47 13.04 -6.71 10.31
C TYR A 47 12.41 -6.01 9.12
N VAL A 48 11.16 -6.40 8.85
CA VAL A 48 10.27 -5.77 7.88
C VAL A 48 8.94 -5.59 8.57
N ASP A 49 8.44 -4.36 8.67
CA ASP A 49 7.09 -4.11 9.21
C ASP A 49 6.09 -4.99 8.46
N LYS A 50 5.25 -5.71 9.18
CA LYS A 50 4.25 -6.65 8.65
C LYS A 50 3.30 -6.04 7.61
N ARG A 51 3.15 -4.71 7.62
CA ARG A 51 2.35 -3.96 6.65
C ARG A 51 3.08 -3.79 5.32
N VAL A 52 4.39 -3.92 5.25
CA VAL A 52 5.15 -3.88 3.99
C VAL A 52 4.97 -5.20 3.26
N ILE A 53 4.00 -5.23 2.35
CA ILE A 53 3.54 -6.43 1.64
C ILE A 53 3.74 -6.26 0.13
N PRO A 54 4.30 -7.26 -0.58
CA PRO A 54 4.43 -7.24 -2.03
C PRO A 54 3.08 -7.11 -2.76
N GLY A 55 3.14 -6.45 -3.92
CA GLY A 55 2.02 -6.12 -4.77
C GLY A 55 1.34 -4.79 -4.44
N PHE A 56 1.89 -3.99 -3.52
CA PHE A 56 1.45 -2.62 -3.23
C PHE A 56 2.56 -1.64 -3.56
N LEU A 57 2.20 -0.37 -3.76
CA LEU A 57 3.15 0.67 -4.10
C LEU A 57 3.68 1.35 -2.83
N TYR A 58 4.97 1.64 -2.82
CA TYR A 58 5.62 2.38 -1.74
C TYR A 58 6.62 3.39 -2.29
N ARG A 59 6.71 4.55 -1.64
CA ARG A 59 7.88 5.43 -1.71
C ARG A 59 8.85 5.01 -0.62
N VAL A 60 10.15 5.02 -0.91
CA VAL A 60 11.18 4.57 0.04
C VAL A 60 12.13 5.72 0.32
N ARG A 61 12.31 6.04 1.60
CA ARG A 61 13.27 7.02 2.11
C ARG A 61 14.30 6.33 2.98
N VAL A 62 15.53 6.84 3.00
CA VAL A 62 16.52 6.46 4.02
C VAL A 62 16.16 7.14 5.34
N ILE A 63 16.10 6.39 6.44
CA ILE A 63 15.75 6.96 7.75
C ILE A 63 16.81 8.01 8.15
N ASP A 64 16.37 9.09 8.80
CA ASP A 64 17.17 10.31 9.10
C ASP A 64 17.82 11.01 7.91
N SER A 65 17.40 10.70 6.70
CA SER A 65 17.87 11.36 5.50
C SER A 65 16.71 11.94 4.70
N PRO A 66 16.86 13.11 4.05
CA PRO A 66 15.88 13.59 3.08
C PRO A 66 15.92 12.76 1.78
N SER A 67 16.90 11.87 1.61
CA SER A 67 17.10 11.10 0.40
C SER A 67 16.05 10.01 0.23
N TYR A 68 15.35 10.07 -0.90
CA TYR A 68 14.48 9.00 -1.36
C TYR A 68 15.19 8.12 -2.38
N LEU A 69 14.95 6.82 -2.33
CA LEU A 69 15.30 5.92 -3.41
C LEU A 69 14.38 6.16 -4.61
N PHE A 70 14.82 5.73 -5.79
CA PHE A 70 14.03 5.74 -7.03
C PHE A 70 13.46 7.13 -7.37
N ASN A 71 14.23 8.19 -7.12
CA ASN A 71 13.81 9.58 -7.35
C ASN A 71 12.50 9.96 -6.61
N GLY A 72 12.23 9.31 -5.47
CA GLY A 72 11.02 9.54 -4.70
C GLY A 72 9.75 8.98 -5.33
N GLN A 73 9.84 8.17 -6.39
CA GLN A 73 8.68 7.56 -7.03
C GLN A 73 8.07 6.47 -6.16
N GLY A 74 6.75 6.36 -6.20
CA GLY A 74 6.01 5.26 -5.59
C GLY A 74 6.01 4.07 -6.53
N LEU A 75 6.83 3.06 -6.23
CA LEU A 75 6.99 1.87 -7.08
C LEU A 75 6.31 0.65 -6.46
N LEU A 76 5.82 -0.27 -7.31
CA LEU A 76 5.30 -1.55 -6.88
C LEU A 76 6.40 -2.40 -6.22
N LEU A 77 6.20 -2.80 -4.97
CA LEU A 77 7.05 -3.78 -4.31
C LEU A 77 6.76 -5.18 -4.88
N GLU A 78 7.71 -5.78 -5.60
CA GLU A 78 7.52 -7.08 -6.23
C GLU A 78 7.83 -8.25 -5.30
N SER A 79 8.90 -8.13 -4.52
CA SER A 79 9.31 -9.20 -3.61
C SER A 79 10.18 -8.71 -2.45
N ILE A 80 10.15 -9.49 -1.38
CA ILE A 80 11.04 -9.40 -0.22
C ILE A 80 11.79 -10.72 -0.14
N GLY A 81 13.11 -10.65 -0.30
CA GLY A 81 14.00 -11.80 -0.28
C GLY A 81 14.05 -12.49 1.09
N ARG A 82 14.42 -13.76 1.08
CA ARG A 82 14.73 -14.53 2.30
C ARG A 82 16.17 -14.25 2.73
N GLY A 83 16.50 -14.47 4.01
CA GLY A 83 17.85 -14.27 4.56
C GLY A 83 17.93 -13.17 5.63
N TYR A 84 19.15 -12.84 6.06
CA TYR A 84 19.40 -11.82 7.08
C TYR A 84 19.24 -10.41 6.50
N GLY A 85 20.04 -10.05 5.48
CA GLY A 85 19.77 -8.91 4.61
C GLY A 85 18.65 -9.24 3.63
N LYS A 86 17.46 -8.68 3.82
CA LYS A 86 16.33 -8.88 2.92
C LYS A 86 16.60 -8.12 1.62
N ARG A 87 16.67 -8.84 0.50
CA ARG A 87 16.67 -8.20 -0.82
C ARG A 87 15.27 -7.65 -1.11
N ILE A 88 15.11 -6.34 -1.09
CA ILE A 88 13.85 -5.67 -1.42
C ILE A 88 13.87 -5.34 -2.90
N THR A 89 12.90 -5.85 -3.67
CA THR A 89 12.83 -5.66 -5.12
C THR A 89 11.55 -4.94 -5.52
N PHE A 90 11.70 -3.85 -6.27
CA PHE A 90 10.62 -3.04 -6.82
C PHE A 90 10.53 -3.23 -8.34
N GLU A 91 9.37 -2.87 -8.90
CA GLU A 91 9.18 -2.89 -10.34
C GLU A 91 10.21 -2.02 -11.06
N SER A 92 10.62 -2.48 -12.24
CA SER A 92 11.59 -1.83 -13.11
C SER A 92 11.06 -1.85 -14.54
N GLU A 93 11.30 -0.77 -15.28
CA GLU A 93 10.99 -0.71 -16.71
C GLU A 93 11.90 -1.65 -17.53
N SER A 94 13.14 -1.85 -17.07
CA SER A 94 14.08 -2.80 -17.65
C SER A 94 13.86 -4.19 -17.05
N ARG A 95 13.46 -5.14 -17.91
CA ARG A 95 13.36 -6.57 -17.56
C ARG A 95 14.71 -7.28 -17.46
N ASN A 96 15.72 -6.78 -18.17
CA ASN A 96 17.01 -7.45 -18.31
C ASN A 96 18.02 -6.99 -17.25
N GLU A 97 17.86 -5.76 -16.74
CA GLU A 97 18.71 -5.16 -15.71
C GLU A 97 17.82 -4.45 -14.69
N PRO A 98 17.14 -5.18 -13.79
CA PRO A 98 16.32 -4.55 -12.77
C PRO A 98 17.21 -3.89 -11.74
N TYR A 99 17.45 -2.58 -11.89
CA TYR A 99 18.23 -1.78 -10.93
C TYR A 99 17.42 -1.38 -9.69
N ASN A 100 16.13 -1.69 -9.65
CA ASN A 100 15.24 -1.27 -8.56
C ASN A 100 15.22 -2.27 -7.40
N TYR A 101 16.40 -2.62 -6.86
CA TYR A 101 16.51 -3.40 -5.63
C TYR A 101 17.60 -2.87 -4.70
N PHE A 102 17.47 -3.21 -3.41
CA PHE A 102 18.49 -2.96 -2.39
C PHE A 102 18.41 -4.04 -1.31
N TYR A 103 19.38 -4.07 -0.40
CA TYR A 103 19.34 -4.94 0.77
C TYR A 103 19.00 -4.13 2.02
N SER A 104 18.12 -4.65 2.86
CA SER A 104 17.64 -3.97 4.07
C SER A 104 18.72 -3.68 5.12
N ASP A 105 19.90 -4.27 5.00
CA ASP A 105 21.08 -4.06 5.84
C ASP A 105 22.18 -3.20 5.19
N THR A 106 21.94 -2.67 3.98
CA THR A 106 22.92 -1.79 3.31
C THR A 106 23.09 -0.47 4.05
N VAL A 107 22.02 0.04 4.65
CA VAL A 107 22.01 1.30 5.40
C VAL A 107 21.78 0.98 6.88
N PRO A 108 22.70 1.34 7.78
CA PRO A 108 22.59 1.05 9.22
C PRO A 108 21.34 1.65 9.88
N GLU A 109 20.86 2.79 9.39
CA GLU A 109 19.66 3.48 9.86
C GLU A 109 18.37 2.80 9.40
N GLY A 110 18.42 2.01 8.33
CA GLY A 110 17.27 1.38 7.70
C GLY A 110 16.50 2.30 6.75
N TYR A 111 15.32 1.81 6.36
CA TYR A 111 14.47 2.42 5.35
C TYR A 111 13.06 2.65 5.86
N ALA A 112 12.48 3.78 5.47
CA ALA A 112 11.11 4.16 5.74
C ALA A 112 10.26 3.97 4.47
N PHE A 113 9.22 3.14 4.57
CA PHE A 113 8.30 2.85 3.48
C PHE A 113 7.02 3.65 3.70
N ALA A 114 6.70 4.55 2.77
CA ALA A 114 5.44 5.29 2.75
C ALA A 114 4.51 4.67 1.70
N PRO A 115 3.29 4.25 2.05
CA PRO A 115 2.42 3.55 1.10
C PRO A 115 1.79 4.53 0.09
N VAL A 116 1.47 4.04 -1.09
CA VAL A 116 0.83 4.81 -2.16
C VAL A 116 -0.39 4.06 -2.68
N ALA A 117 -1.57 4.65 -2.48
CA ALA A 117 -2.84 4.13 -3.01
C ALA A 117 -3.30 4.91 -4.25
N ILE A 118 -3.15 6.24 -4.20
CA ILE A 118 -3.48 7.18 -5.29
C ILE A 118 -2.22 7.91 -5.76
N ARG A 119 -2.09 8.18 -7.05
CA ARG A 119 -1.00 8.95 -7.66
C ARG A 119 -1.53 10.15 -8.42
N VAL A 120 -0.66 11.14 -8.60
CA VAL A 120 -0.92 12.22 -9.57
C VAL A 120 -1.15 11.58 -10.95
N HIS A 121 -2.10 12.13 -11.68
CA HIS A 121 -2.63 11.68 -12.97
C HIS A 121 -3.56 10.47 -12.95
N ASP A 122 -3.76 9.79 -11.81
CA ASP A 122 -4.82 8.77 -11.71
C ASP A 122 -6.18 9.42 -12.03
N GLN A 123 -6.98 8.74 -12.85
CA GLN A 123 -8.34 9.15 -13.18
C GLN A 123 -9.34 8.27 -12.46
N LEU A 124 -10.43 8.86 -11.97
CA LEU A 124 -11.49 8.14 -11.25
C LEU A 124 -12.87 8.64 -11.72
N ASP A 125 -13.80 7.71 -11.88
CA ASP A 125 -15.21 8.01 -12.12
C ASP A 125 -15.90 8.36 -10.79
N ILE A 126 -16.81 9.33 -10.83
CA ILE A 126 -17.54 9.83 -9.66
C ILE A 126 -18.92 9.18 -9.65
N LEU A 127 -19.21 8.35 -8.65
CA LEU A 127 -20.50 7.68 -8.51
C LEU A 127 -21.21 8.19 -7.25
N PRO A 128 -22.54 8.34 -7.27
CA PRO A 128 -23.28 8.60 -6.05
C PRO A 128 -23.22 7.37 -5.13
N ILE A 129 -23.25 7.58 -3.81
CA ILE A 129 -23.43 6.48 -2.86
C ILE A 129 -24.88 5.98 -2.98
N SER A 130 -25.08 4.66 -3.02
CA SER A 130 -26.39 4.03 -3.21
C SER A 130 -27.38 4.52 -2.15
N GLY A 131 -28.54 5.03 -2.60
CA GLY A 131 -29.51 5.77 -1.78
C GLY A 131 -30.02 7.05 -2.46
N THR A 132 -29.33 7.53 -3.51
CA THR A 132 -29.84 8.55 -4.42
C THR A 132 -30.60 7.89 -5.58
N SER A 133 -31.66 8.53 -6.09
CA SER A 133 -32.52 8.02 -7.17
C SER A 133 -31.82 7.81 -8.53
N HIS A 134 -30.49 7.98 -8.59
CA HIS A 134 -29.70 8.08 -9.83
C HIS A 134 -28.96 6.78 -10.24
N GLY A 135 -29.05 5.71 -9.45
CA GLY A 135 -28.41 4.41 -9.74
C GLY A 135 -26.87 4.46 -9.75
N ASP A 136 -26.21 3.36 -10.11
CA ASP A 136 -24.74 3.24 -10.19
C ASP A 136 -24.12 3.95 -11.42
N LYS A 137 -24.81 4.95 -11.99
CA LYS A 137 -24.30 5.67 -13.16
C LYS A 137 -23.26 6.70 -12.74
N SER A 138 -22.14 6.71 -13.46
CA SER A 138 -21.12 7.75 -13.29
C SER A 138 -21.70 9.13 -13.56
N CYS A 139 -21.47 10.04 -12.62
CA CYS A 139 -21.91 11.44 -12.66
C CYS A 139 -20.80 12.38 -13.11
N GLY A 140 -19.62 11.85 -13.41
CA GLY A 140 -18.48 12.63 -13.84
C GLY A 140 -17.19 11.86 -13.72
N ARG A 141 -16.09 12.52 -14.10
CA ARG A 141 -14.74 11.99 -13.97
C ARG A 141 -13.83 13.06 -13.41
N LEU A 142 -12.86 12.65 -12.62
CA LEU A 142 -11.79 13.52 -12.17
C LEU A 142 -10.41 12.93 -12.48
N GLN A 143 -9.41 13.80 -12.48
CA GLN A 143 -8.00 13.42 -12.49
C GLN A 143 -7.31 14.03 -11.28
N VAL A 144 -6.52 13.23 -10.58
CA VAL A 144 -5.70 13.69 -9.46
C VAL A 144 -4.60 14.60 -10.01
N ILE A 145 -4.49 15.82 -9.50
CA ILE A 145 -3.48 16.79 -9.95
C ILE A 145 -2.43 17.08 -8.87
N ASN A 146 -2.76 16.83 -7.60
CA ASN A 146 -1.83 17.02 -6.50
C ASN A 146 -2.17 16.11 -5.31
N LEU A 147 -1.17 15.62 -4.59
CA LEU A 147 -1.34 14.93 -3.31
C LEU A 147 -1.03 15.94 -2.19
N THR A 148 -2.02 16.29 -1.37
CA THR A 148 -1.89 17.38 -0.40
C THR A 148 -1.33 16.92 0.95
N ARG A 149 -1.33 15.61 1.23
CA ARG A 149 -0.71 14.99 2.40
C ARG A 149 -0.15 13.60 2.08
N PRO A 150 0.79 13.08 2.89
CA PRO A 150 1.17 11.67 2.84
C PRO A 150 -0.02 10.75 3.09
N GLN A 151 0.00 9.58 2.45
CA GLN A 151 -1.07 8.59 2.57
C GLN A 151 -0.75 7.64 3.72
N ARG A 152 -1.74 7.38 4.58
CA ARG A 152 -1.54 6.60 5.81
C ARG A 152 -2.40 5.35 5.80
N GLU A 153 -1.79 4.19 6.03
CA GLU A 153 -2.54 2.95 6.18
C GLU A 153 -3.42 2.99 7.44
N ILE A 154 -4.72 2.80 7.27
CA ILE A 154 -5.71 2.67 8.34
C ILE A 154 -5.87 1.20 8.74
N SER A 155 -5.95 0.31 7.76
CA SER A 155 -6.08 -1.12 8.02
C SER A 155 -5.61 -1.97 6.84
N THR A 156 -5.17 -3.18 7.16
CA THR A 156 -4.93 -4.27 6.23
C THR A 156 -5.80 -5.45 6.65
N ARG A 157 -6.55 -6.05 5.71
CA ARG A 157 -7.46 -7.17 5.97
C ARG A 157 -7.37 -8.22 4.87
N LEU A 158 -7.37 -9.49 5.24
CA LEU A 158 -7.64 -10.57 4.30
C LEU A 158 -9.17 -10.71 4.18
N ASN A 159 -9.66 -10.89 2.96
CA ASN A 159 -11.07 -11.23 2.76
C ASN A 159 -11.37 -12.64 3.33
N ASP A 160 -12.63 -12.94 3.61
CA ASP A 160 -13.08 -14.16 4.33
C ASP A 160 -12.64 -15.47 3.64
N ASN A 161 -12.46 -15.44 2.32
CA ASN A 161 -11.97 -16.58 1.55
C ASN A 161 -10.44 -16.73 1.56
N GLY A 162 -9.71 -15.83 2.22
CA GLY A 162 -8.24 -15.77 2.27
C GLY A 162 -7.56 -15.47 0.92
N ARG A 163 -8.33 -15.05 -0.10
CA ARG A 163 -7.83 -14.92 -1.49
C ARG A 163 -7.42 -13.51 -1.86
N SER A 164 -8.00 -12.49 -1.23
CA SER A 164 -7.71 -11.10 -1.56
C SER A 164 -7.24 -10.35 -0.33
N LEU A 165 -6.21 -9.52 -0.51
CA LEU A 165 -5.72 -8.61 0.53
C LEU A 165 -6.22 -7.20 0.25
N TRP A 166 -6.87 -6.62 1.24
CA TRP A 166 -7.39 -5.25 1.20
C TRP A 166 -6.52 -4.37 2.08
N LYS A 167 -6.22 -3.17 1.57
CA LYS A 167 -5.71 -2.08 2.38
C LYS A 167 -6.61 -0.87 2.26
N SER A 168 -6.85 -0.21 3.39
CA SER A 168 -7.58 1.05 3.45
C SER A 168 -6.60 2.14 3.85
N LEU A 169 -6.48 3.17 3.03
CA LEU A 169 -5.53 4.25 3.23
C LEU A 169 -6.24 5.58 3.29
N GLU A 170 -5.89 6.39 4.28
CA GLU A 170 -6.34 7.78 4.34
C GLU A 170 -5.62 8.58 3.25
N VAL A 171 -6.39 9.29 2.44
CA VAL A 171 -5.89 10.05 1.28
C VAL A 171 -6.40 11.49 1.31
N TYR A 172 -5.52 12.40 0.92
CA TYR A 172 -5.80 13.83 0.74
C TYR A 172 -5.19 14.27 -0.58
N PHE A 173 -6.02 14.78 -1.48
CA PHE A 173 -5.57 15.16 -2.81
C PHE A 173 -6.46 16.25 -3.40
N THR A 174 -5.89 17.04 -4.29
CA THR A 174 -6.64 17.94 -5.16
C THR A 174 -6.84 17.26 -6.50
N ALA A 175 -8.05 17.32 -7.03
CA ALA A 175 -8.40 16.74 -8.30
C ALA A 175 -9.05 17.77 -9.22
N LYS A 176 -8.81 17.63 -10.52
CA LYS A 176 -9.48 18.38 -11.56
C LYS A 176 -10.66 17.57 -12.08
N VAL A 177 -11.85 18.12 -12.01
CA VAL A 177 -13.05 17.52 -12.59
C VAL A 177 -12.95 17.63 -14.12
N LEU A 178 -12.94 16.50 -14.82
CA LEU A 178 -12.85 16.44 -16.29
C LEU A 178 -14.24 16.52 -16.93
N SER A 179 -15.23 15.88 -16.31
CA SER A 179 -16.62 15.88 -16.76
C SER A 179 -17.58 15.87 -15.56
N ALA A 180 -18.77 16.45 -15.76
CA ALA A 180 -19.81 16.53 -14.76
C ALA A 180 -21.19 16.40 -15.43
N THR A 181 -22.09 15.64 -14.81
CA THR A 181 -23.52 15.59 -15.15
C THR A 181 -24.33 16.55 -14.29
N ASP A 182 -25.63 16.68 -14.56
CA ASP A 182 -26.56 17.55 -13.82
C ASP A 182 -26.53 17.32 -12.30
N LEU A 183 -26.27 16.10 -11.85
CA LEU A 183 -26.15 15.80 -10.42
C LEU A 183 -24.97 16.53 -9.78
N LEU A 184 -23.79 16.50 -10.41
CA LEU A 184 -22.62 17.25 -9.91
C LEU A 184 -22.81 18.76 -10.03
N LEU A 185 -23.48 19.22 -11.09
CA LEU A 185 -23.83 20.63 -11.25
C LEU A 185 -24.74 21.13 -10.13
N SER A 186 -25.70 20.31 -9.67
CA SER A 186 -26.56 20.63 -8.51
C SER A 186 -25.76 20.78 -7.22
N CYS A 187 -24.65 20.05 -7.08
CA CYS A 187 -23.67 20.19 -6.01
C CYS A 187 -22.67 21.34 -6.22
N LYS A 188 -22.90 22.19 -7.24
CA LYS A 188 -22.02 23.30 -7.66
C LYS A 188 -20.62 22.84 -8.12
N VAL A 189 -20.47 21.57 -8.49
CA VAL A 189 -19.23 21.01 -9.03
C VAL A 189 -19.34 21.02 -10.56
N ARG A 190 -18.44 21.77 -11.21
CA ARG A 190 -18.43 21.95 -12.68
C ARG A 190 -17.21 21.29 -13.31
N SER A 191 -17.31 20.95 -14.59
CA SER A 191 -16.14 20.54 -15.38
C SER A 191 -15.04 21.60 -15.31
N TRP A 192 -13.79 21.14 -15.34
CA TRP A 192 -12.55 21.91 -15.26
C TRP A 192 -12.28 22.61 -13.92
N THR A 193 -13.13 22.40 -12.92
CA THR A 193 -12.87 22.91 -11.55
C THR A 193 -11.91 22.01 -10.78
N SER A 194 -11.08 22.62 -9.95
CA SER A 194 -10.26 21.92 -8.97
C SER A 194 -11.02 21.82 -7.66
N ILE A 195 -11.04 20.61 -7.09
CA ILE A 195 -11.69 20.30 -5.83
C ILE A 195 -10.73 19.58 -4.90
N ASP A 196 -10.85 19.83 -3.61
CA ASP A 196 -10.13 19.09 -2.58
C ASP A 196 -10.94 17.87 -2.14
N CYS A 197 -10.27 16.73 -2.14
CA CYS A 197 -10.82 15.44 -1.80
C CYS A 197 -10.12 14.91 -0.54
N ILE A 198 -10.94 14.52 0.43
CA ILE A 198 -10.51 13.83 1.64
C ILE A 198 -11.27 12.53 1.69
N GLY A 199 -10.57 11.41 1.83
CA GLY A 199 -11.21 10.10 1.74
C GLY A 199 -10.43 8.95 2.34
N VAL A 200 -11.02 7.77 2.22
CA VAL A 200 -10.36 6.49 2.43
C VAL A 200 -10.30 5.76 1.10
N CYS A 201 -9.10 5.55 0.58
CA CYS A 201 -8.87 4.76 -0.61
C CYS A 201 -8.75 3.28 -0.21
N HIS A 202 -9.60 2.46 -0.80
CA HIS A 202 -9.57 1.02 -0.66
C HIS A 202 -8.84 0.42 -1.86
N VAL A 203 -7.73 -0.28 -1.61
CA VAL A 203 -6.96 -0.99 -2.63
C VAL A 203 -7.02 -2.48 -2.37
N VAL A 204 -7.17 -3.27 -3.44
CA VAL A 204 -7.34 -4.72 -3.37
C VAL A 204 -6.31 -5.43 -4.23
N LYS A 205 -5.58 -6.36 -3.61
CA LYS A 205 -4.73 -7.34 -4.30
C LYS A 205 -5.46 -8.67 -4.36
N LYS A 206 -5.99 -9.01 -5.54
CA LYS A 206 -6.65 -10.30 -5.79
C LYS A 206 -5.63 -11.45 -5.80
N ARG A 207 -6.10 -12.68 -5.55
CA ARG A 207 -5.24 -13.88 -5.61
C ARG A 207 -4.58 -14.01 -6.98
N GLY A 208 -3.28 -14.25 -7.00
CA GLY A 208 -2.52 -14.38 -8.25
C GLY A 208 -2.23 -13.06 -8.97
N ALA A 209 -2.90 -11.96 -8.60
CA ALA A 209 -2.57 -10.65 -9.13
C ALA A 209 -1.19 -10.22 -8.61
N LYS A 210 -0.38 -9.68 -9.52
CA LYS A 210 0.93 -9.10 -9.18
C LYS A 210 0.79 -7.78 -8.43
N ARG A 211 -0.24 -7.00 -8.75
CA ARG A 211 -0.46 -5.63 -8.28
C ARG A 211 -1.84 -5.48 -7.63
N ALA A 212 -1.91 -4.63 -6.61
CA ALA A 212 -3.13 -4.14 -6.02
C ALA A 212 -3.70 -2.99 -6.86
N GLU A 213 -5.02 -2.96 -7.01
CA GLU A 213 -5.73 -1.92 -7.75
C GLU A 213 -6.62 -1.15 -6.79
N ILE A 214 -6.91 0.12 -7.12
CA ILE A 214 -7.96 0.87 -6.44
C ILE A 214 -9.28 0.12 -6.66
N ASP A 215 -10.01 -0.15 -5.59
CA ASP A 215 -11.36 -0.66 -5.66
C ASP A 215 -12.35 0.53 -5.67
N HIS A 216 -12.22 1.41 -4.68
CA HIS A 216 -12.94 2.68 -4.60
C HIS A 216 -12.28 3.64 -3.60
N VAL A 217 -12.76 4.88 -3.57
CA VAL A 217 -12.45 5.89 -2.55
C VAL A 217 -13.74 6.38 -1.93
N ASP A 218 -13.89 6.17 -0.62
CA ASP A 218 -14.97 6.72 0.16
C ASP A 218 -14.62 8.15 0.58
N LEU A 219 -15.40 9.13 0.14
CA LEU A 219 -15.16 10.53 0.45
C LEU A 219 -15.75 10.90 1.82
N LYS A 220 -14.92 11.50 2.67
CA LYS A 220 -15.30 11.90 4.03
C LYS A 220 -16.12 13.19 4.03
N VAL A 221 -16.91 13.36 5.09
CA VAL A 221 -17.56 14.64 5.41
C VAL A 221 -16.49 15.75 5.45
N GLY A 222 -16.73 16.84 4.72
CA GLY A 222 -15.77 17.92 4.50
C GLY A 222 -15.10 17.92 3.12
N SER A 223 -15.22 16.83 2.34
CA SER A 223 -14.90 16.81 0.91
C SER A 223 -15.97 17.55 0.10
N CYS A 224 -15.58 18.24 -1.00
CA CYS A 224 -16.54 18.86 -1.93
C CYS A 224 -17.51 17.85 -2.56
N LEU A 225 -17.14 16.57 -2.56
CA LEU A 225 -17.91 15.45 -3.09
C LEU A 225 -18.37 14.50 -1.97
N ALA A 226 -18.62 15.00 -0.77
CA ALA A 226 -19.26 14.20 0.28
C ALA A 226 -20.61 13.65 -0.22
N GLY A 227 -20.87 12.36 0.00
CA GLY A 227 -22.04 11.65 -0.55
C GLY A 227 -21.78 10.95 -1.90
N PHE A 228 -20.58 11.09 -2.46
CA PHE A 228 -20.10 10.36 -3.63
C PHE A 228 -18.96 9.40 -3.25
N LYS A 229 -18.77 8.38 -4.07
CA LYS A 229 -17.59 7.51 -4.07
C LYS A 229 -16.84 7.69 -5.38
N LEU A 230 -15.53 7.52 -5.34
CA LEU A 230 -14.71 7.47 -6.56
C LEU A 230 -14.38 6.02 -6.87
N VAL A 231 -14.43 5.65 -8.15
CA VAL A 231 -14.10 4.29 -8.59
C VAL A 231 -13.14 4.34 -9.78
N PRO A 232 -12.37 3.27 -10.04
CA PRO A 232 -11.60 3.17 -11.27
C PRO A 232 -12.47 3.43 -12.50
N PRO A 233 -11.93 4.05 -13.56
CA PRO A 233 -12.68 4.28 -14.77
C PRO A 233 -13.22 2.97 -15.32
N SER A 234 -14.52 2.95 -15.61
CA SER A 234 -15.11 1.83 -16.35
C SER A 234 -14.36 1.66 -17.68
N GLN A 235 -13.91 0.43 -18.01
CA GLN A 235 -13.14 0.17 -19.23
C GLN A 235 -13.96 0.62 -20.45
N GLY A 236 -13.57 1.77 -21.02
CA GLY A 236 -14.30 2.43 -22.09
C GLY A 236 -13.70 3.78 -22.53
N ALA A 237 -12.62 4.25 -21.92
CA ALA A 237 -11.88 5.42 -22.38
C ALA A 237 -10.40 5.07 -22.50
N SER A 238 -9.95 4.84 -23.73
CA SER A 238 -8.53 4.80 -24.05
C SER A 238 -7.82 6.02 -23.48
N PRO A 239 -6.59 5.90 -22.97
CA PRO A 239 -5.80 7.08 -22.66
C PRO A 239 -5.65 7.91 -23.93
N LEU A 240 -5.96 9.20 -23.85
CA LEU A 240 -5.67 10.15 -24.92
C LEU A 240 -4.17 10.08 -25.23
N PRO A 241 -3.77 10.13 -26.50
CA PRO A 241 -2.36 10.16 -26.86
C PRO A 241 -1.71 11.39 -26.24
N VAL A 242 -0.57 11.17 -25.59
CA VAL A 242 0.31 12.24 -25.13
C VAL A 242 0.89 12.89 -26.38
N SER A 243 0.61 14.18 -26.58
CA SER A 243 1.29 15.04 -27.57
C SER A 243 2.50 15.70 -26.96
#